data_AF-A0A366IKJ2-F1
#
_entry.id   AF-A0A366IKJ2-F1
#
_cell.length_a   1.000
_cell.length_b   1.000
_cell.length_c   1.000
_cell.angle_alpha   90.00
_cell.angle_beta   90.00
_cell.angle_gamma   90.00
#
_symmetry.space_group_name_H-M   'P 1'
#
loop_
_entity.id
_entity.type
_entity.pdbx_description
1 polymer ?
#
loop_
_entity_poly.entity_id
_entity_poly.type
_entity_poly.pdbx_seq_one_letter_code
_entity_poly.pdbx_strand_id
1 'polypeptide(L)'
;MMRILHGISYVLYITWAIITGSMTIITRLFRVGRPYAQPMIVEVPLRCATDLEVTLFASSITITPGTLVTAIAAGTSTTPPVLFVHALFEESEETALEGLYDMESRLLAMTRGRGPATAAPTAVSVERSVQSENAVETERAARTRAAVDQEDQL
;
A
#
# COMPACT_ATOMS: atom_id res chain seq x y z
N MET A 1 -12.99 25.60 -7.01
CA MET A 1 -14.13 24.79 -7.52
C MET A 1 -13.71 23.43 -8.08
N MET A 2 -12.55 23.29 -8.74
CA MET A 2 -12.09 22.00 -9.30
C MET A 2 -11.86 20.90 -8.25
N ARG A 3 -11.42 21.21 -7.03
CA ARG A 3 -11.18 20.21 -5.95
C ARG A 3 -12.46 19.51 -5.49
N ILE A 4 -13.57 20.25 -5.41
CA ILE A 4 -14.89 19.70 -5.04
C ILE A 4 -15.38 18.73 -6.14
N LEU A 5 -15.13 19.06 -7.41
CA LEU A 5 -15.49 18.20 -8.53
C LEU A 5 -14.74 16.86 -8.50
N HIS A 6 -13.44 16.88 -8.18
CA HIS A 6 -12.63 15.67 -8.01
C HIS A 6 -13.07 14.87 -6.77
N GLY A 7 -13.43 15.55 -5.68
CA GLY A 7 -13.99 14.90 -4.50
C GLY A 7 -15.31 14.17 -4.78
N ILE A 8 -16.24 14.82 -5.47
CA ILE A 8 -17.51 14.19 -5.88
C ILE A 8 -17.23 13.00 -6.81
N SER A 9 -16.32 13.16 -7.78
CA SER A 9 -15.94 12.06 -8.68
C SER A 9 -15.33 10.88 -7.93
N TYR A 10 -14.49 11.13 -6.92
CA TYR A 10 -13.90 10.07 -6.09
C TYR A 10 -14.95 9.36 -5.24
N VAL A 11 -15.87 10.09 -4.60
CA VAL A 11 -16.95 9.49 -3.81
C VAL A 11 -17.88 8.64 -4.68
N LEU A 12 -18.23 9.12 -5.88
CA LEU A 12 -19.00 8.35 -6.85
C LEU A 12 -18.26 7.09 -7.29
N TYR A 13 -16.95 7.18 -7.54
CA TYR A 13 -16.11 6.03 -7.86
C TYR A 13 -16.06 5.01 -6.72
N ILE A 14 -15.83 5.42 -5.47
CA ILE A 14 -15.83 4.52 -4.32
C ILE A 14 -17.21 3.87 -4.13
N THR A 15 -18.29 4.64 -4.26
CA THR A 15 -19.66 4.10 -4.20
C THR A 15 -19.87 3.02 -5.25
N TRP A 16 -19.43 3.28 -6.48
CA TRP A 16 -19.48 2.31 -7.57
C TRP A 16 -18.61 1.06 -7.30
N ALA A 17 -17.40 1.26 -6.77
CA ALA A 17 -16.48 0.18 -6.40
C ALA A 17 -17.07 -0.71 -5.30
N ILE A 18 -17.73 -0.12 -4.29
CA ILE A 18 -18.42 -0.87 -3.22
C ILE A 18 -19.54 -1.74 -3.79
N ILE A 19 -20.38 -1.18 -4.66
CA ILE A 19 -21.49 -1.92 -5.28
C ILE A 19 -20.95 -3.07 -6.12
N THR A 20 -19.94 -2.80 -6.95
CA THR A 20 -19.36 -3.81 -7.86
C THR A 20 -18.63 -4.90 -7.08
N GLY A 21 -17.81 -4.54 -6.08
CA GLY A 21 -17.14 -5.48 -5.19
C GLY A 21 -18.12 -6.36 -4.42
N SER A 22 -19.22 -5.79 -3.92
CA SER A 22 -20.28 -6.55 -3.25
C SER A 22 -20.94 -7.55 -4.20
N MET A 23 -21.25 -7.15 -5.43
CA MET A 23 -21.81 -8.05 -6.45
C MET A 23 -20.84 -9.17 -6.82
N THR A 24 -19.54 -8.89 -6.90
CA THR A 24 -18.50 -9.92 -7.10
C THR A 24 -18.53 -10.95 -5.97
N ILE A 25 -18.60 -10.52 -4.71
CA ILE A 25 -18.71 -11.42 -3.56
C ILE A 25 -19.97 -12.28 -3.65
N ILE A 26 -21.12 -11.66 -3.93
CA ILE A 26 -22.41 -12.35 -4.06
C ILE A 26 -22.35 -13.42 -5.15
N THR A 27 -21.85 -13.07 -6.34
CA THR A 27 -21.75 -14.03 -7.46
C THR A 27 -20.79 -15.19 -7.16
N ARG A 28 -19.69 -14.94 -6.42
CA ARG A 28 -18.77 -15.99 -5.98
C ARG A 28 -19.36 -16.88 -4.89
N LEU A 29 -20.17 -16.33 -3.98
CA LEU A 29 -20.91 -17.12 -2.99
C LEU A 29 -21.91 -18.09 -3.64
N PHE A 30 -22.61 -17.66 -4.71
CA PHE A 30 -23.57 -18.51 -5.41
C PHE A 30 -22.93 -19.61 -6.27
N ARG A 31 -21.67 -19.43 -6.71
CA ARG A 31 -20.93 -20.46 -7.49
C ARG A 31 -20.29 -21.50 -6.57
N VAL A 32 -21.12 -22.40 -6.03
CA VAL A 32 -20.66 -23.58 -5.29
C VAL A 32 -19.84 -24.49 -6.22
N GLY A 33 -18.60 -24.81 -5.84
CA GLY A 33 -17.73 -25.77 -6.55
C GLY A 33 -16.51 -25.17 -7.28
N ARG A 34 -16.26 -23.86 -7.18
CA ARG A 34 -14.99 -23.22 -7.62
C ARG A 34 -14.24 -22.60 -6.43
N PRO A 35 -12.92 -22.31 -6.56
CA PRO A 35 -12.19 -21.59 -5.53
C PRO A 35 -12.86 -20.25 -5.26
N TYR A 36 -13.28 -20.05 -4.01
CA TYR A 36 -14.03 -18.87 -3.57
C TYR A 36 -13.18 -17.58 -3.69
N ALA A 37 -11.91 -17.68 -3.31
CA ALA A 37 -10.95 -16.58 -3.28
C ALA A 37 -9.55 -17.07 -3.64
N GLN A 38 -8.71 -16.17 -4.16
CA GLN A 38 -7.27 -16.36 -4.30
C GLN A 38 -6.61 -15.25 -3.48
N PRO A 39 -6.51 -15.44 -2.15
CA PRO A 39 -5.98 -14.42 -1.27
C PRO A 39 -4.49 -14.19 -1.54
N MET A 40 -4.09 -12.92 -1.61
CA MET A 40 -2.70 -12.50 -1.71
C MET A 40 -2.44 -11.26 -0.87
N ILE A 41 -1.19 -11.05 -0.48
CA ILE A 41 -0.74 -9.82 0.19
C ILE A 41 0.20 -9.11 -0.79
N VAL A 42 -0.11 -7.86 -1.11
CA VAL A 42 0.70 -7.01 -1.99
C VAL A 42 1.31 -5.86 -1.19
N GLU A 43 2.55 -5.53 -1.53
CA GLU A 43 3.28 -4.40 -0.97
C GLU A 43 3.03 -3.16 -1.84
N VAL A 44 2.55 -2.07 -1.23
CA VAL A 44 2.18 -0.83 -1.92
C VAL A 44 2.99 0.34 -1.38
N PRO A 45 4.12 0.67 -2.02
CA PRO A 45 4.86 1.90 -1.74
C PRO A 45 4.00 3.13 -2.03
N LEU A 46 3.78 3.99 -1.02
CA LEU A 46 2.88 5.12 -1.13
C LEU A 46 3.50 6.34 -1.80
N ARG A 47 2.66 7.05 -2.54
CA ARG A 47 2.90 8.42 -3.04
C ARG A 47 2.22 9.49 -2.17
N CYS A 48 1.44 9.05 -1.18
CA CYS A 48 0.86 9.89 -0.13
C CYS A 48 1.96 10.58 0.69
N ALA A 49 1.83 11.89 0.94
CA ALA A 49 2.83 12.68 1.66
C ALA A 49 2.36 13.17 3.02
N THR A 50 1.05 13.04 3.31
CA THR A 50 0.46 13.50 4.58
C THR A 50 -0.27 12.36 5.26
N ASP A 51 -0.28 12.37 6.60
CA ASP A 51 -0.97 11.34 7.40
C ASP A 51 -2.47 11.26 7.07
N LEU A 52 -3.08 12.39 6.70
CA LEU A 52 -4.46 12.43 6.24
C LEU A 52 -4.66 11.65 4.93
N GLU A 53 -3.77 11.82 3.95
CA GLU A 53 -3.83 11.09 2.69
C GLU A 53 -3.66 9.58 2.90
N VAL A 54 -2.69 9.19 3.74
CA VAL A 54 -2.44 7.78 4.09
C VAL A 54 -3.67 7.18 4.77
N THR A 55 -4.23 7.88 5.75
CA THR A 55 -5.41 7.42 6.50
C THR A 55 -6.64 7.30 5.61
N LEU A 56 -6.89 8.29 4.74
CA LEU A 56 -8.00 8.26 3.79
C LEU A 56 -7.84 7.10 2.80
N PHE A 57 -6.62 6.88 2.29
CA PHE A 57 -6.36 5.80 1.36
C PHE A 57 -6.56 4.43 2.01
N ALA A 58 -5.98 4.21 3.20
CA ALA A 58 -6.16 2.98 3.97
C ALA A 58 -7.63 2.71 4.31
N SER A 59 -8.38 3.75 4.68
CA SER A 59 -9.82 3.66 4.98
C SER A 59 -10.62 3.30 3.72
N SER A 60 -10.33 3.93 2.57
CA SER A 60 -10.99 3.63 1.29
C SER A 60 -10.74 2.19 0.83
N ILE A 61 -9.51 1.69 0.98
CA ILE A 61 -9.19 0.28 0.70
C ILE A 61 -10.05 -0.63 1.58
N THR A 62 -10.05 -0.39 2.89
CA THR A 62 -10.77 -1.24 3.85
C THR A 62 -12.29 -1.23 3.65
N ILE A 63 -12.85 -0.13 3.14
CA ILE A 63 -14.27 -0.02 2.78
C ILE A 63 -14.59 -0.81 1.49
N THR A 64 -13.61 -0.99 0.61
CA THR A 64 -13.81 -1.68 -0.66
C THR A 64 -13.92 -3.19 -0.43
N PRO A 65 -15.06 -3.82 -0.76
CA PRO A 65 -15.23 -5.24 -0.50
C PRO A 65 -14.22 -6.09 -1.27
N GLY A 66 -13.49 -6.95 -0.58
CA GLY A 66 -12.47 -7.82 -1.17
C GLY A 66 -11.03 -7.35 -1.00
N THR A 67 -10.80 -6.22 -0.35
CA THR A 67 -9.45 -5.76 0.06
C THR A 67 -9.42 -5.37 1.53
N LEU A 68 -8.25 -5.45 2.16
CA LEU A 68 -8.02 -5.08 3.55
C LEU A 68 -6.58 -4.63 3.77
N VAL A 69 -6.38 -3.54 4.51
CA VAL A 69 -5.05 -3.14 4.96
C VAL A 69 -4.62 -4.02 6.13
N THR A 70 -3.52 -4.77 5.98
CA THR A 70 -3.01 -5.67 7.04
C THR A 70 -1.96 -5.01 7.91
N ALA A 71 -1.10 -4.19 7.31
CA ALA A 71 -0.04 -3.49 8.01
C ALA A 71 0.34 -2.19 7.28
N ILE A 72 0.89 -1.25 8.04
CA ILE A 72 1.47 -0.02 7.52
C ILE A 72 2.90 0.05 8.06
N ALA A 73 3.88 0.06 7.17
CA ALA A 73 5.26 0.37 7.51
C ALA A 73 5.47 1.88 7.36
N ALA A 74 5.88 2.53 8.45
CA ALA A 74 6.22 3.94 8.42
C ALA A 74 7.44 4.16 7.51
N GLY A 75 7.37 5.19 6.67
CA GLY A 75 8.50 5.60 5.86
C GLY A 75 9.62 6.20 6.71
N THR A 76 10.86 6.05 6.26
CA THR A 76 12.03 6.72 6.83
C THR A 76 12.40 7.95 5.97
N SER A 77 13.44 8.70 6.35
CA SER A 77 13.93 9.80 5.51
C SER A 77 14.39 9.36 4.10
N THR A 78 14.64 8.07 3.91
CA THR A 78 15.15 7.46 2.67
C THR A 78 14.10 6.63 1.93
N THR A 79 13.04 6.16 2.60
CA THR A 79 12.06 5.22 2.05
C THR A 79 10.63 5.72 2.28
N PRO A 80 9.75 5.73 1.24
CA PRO A 80 8.36 6.13 1.43
C PRO A 80 7.61 5.14 2.35
N PRO A 81 6.51 5.58 3.01
CA PRO A 81 5.66 4.66 3.75
C PRO A 81 5.07 3.59 2.83
N VAL A 82 4.86 2.40 3.36
CA VAL A 82 4.41 1.23 2.60
C VAL A 82 3.16 0.65 3.25
N LEU A 83 2.14 0.34 2.45
CA LEU A 83 0.97 -0.41 2.88
C LEU A 83 1.06 -1.87 2.43
N PHE A 84 0.77 -2.78 3.34
CA PHE A 84 0.50 -4.16 3.00
C PHE A 84 -1.00 -4.35 2.86
N VAL A 85 -1.43 -4.74 1.66
CA VAL A 85 -2.85 -4.89 1.32
C VAL A 85 -3.13 -6.35 1.03
N HIS A 86 -4.08 -6.91 1.76
CA HIS A 86 -4.65 -8.22 1.47
C HIS A 86 -5.75 -8.07 0.42
N ALA A 87 -5.62 -8.75 -0.71
CA ALA A 87 -6.62 -8.79 -1.78
C ALA A 87 -7.16 -10.23 -1.92
N LEU A 88 -8.48 -10.37 -1.99
CA LEU A 88 -9.17 -11.67 -2.00
C LEU A 88 -9.49 -12.20 -3.40
N PHE A 89 -9.70 -11.31 -4.36
CA PHE A 89 -10.34 -11.64 -5.62
C PHE A 89 -9.56 -11.28 -6.88
N GLU A 90 -8.35 -10.75 -6.71
CA GLU A 90 -7.46 -10.34 -7.81
C GLU A 90 -6.82 -11.56 -8.51
N GLU A 91 -6.56 -11.41 -9.80
CA GLU A 91 -5.98 -12.49 -10.63
C GLU A 91 -4.45 -12.51 -10.58
N SER A 92 -3.84 -11.35 -10.32
CA SER A 92 -2.39 -11.19 -10.25
C SER A 92 -1.99 -10.01 -9.35
N GLU A 93 -0.73 -9.99 -8.93
CA GLU A 93 -0.15 -8.88 -8.16
C GLU A 93 -0.19 -7.57 -8.94
N GLU A 94 0.10 -7.63 -10.24
CA GLU A 94 0.11 -6.46 -11.11
C GLU A 94 -1.28 -5.82 -11.20
N THR A 95 -2.33 -6.62 -11.40
CA THR A 95 -3.72 -6.14 -11.44
C THR A 95 -4.14 -5.50 -10.12
N ALA A 96 -3.75 -6.12 -8.99
CA ALA A 96 -4.02 -5.57 -7.66
C ALA A 96 -3.33 -4.20 -7.47
N LEU A 97 -2.05 -4.11 -7.84
CA LEU A 97 -1.28 -2.87 -7.74
C LEU A 97 -1.83 -1.77 -8.65
N GLU A 98 -2.18 -2.09 -9.89
CA GLU A 98 -2.79 -1.13 -10.82
C GLU A 98 -4.07 -0.51 -10.24
N GLY A 99 -4.97 -1.35 -9.71
CA GLY A 99 -6.21 -0.88 -9.08
C GLY A 99 -5.96 0.01 -7.86
N LEU A 100 -5.00 -0.36 -7.01
CA LEU A 100 -4.61 0.42 -5.83
C LEU A 100 -3.97 1.76 -6.24
N TYR A 101 -3.13 1.79 -7.27
CA TYR A 101 -2.51 3.02 -7.76
C TYR A 101 -3.48 3.93 -8.52
N ASP A 102 -4.50 3.40 -9.21
CA ASP A 102 -5.59 4.22 -9.77
C ASP A 102 -6.38 4.88 -8.64
N MET A 103 -6.75 4.10 -7.63
CA MET A 103 -7.46 4.61 -6.45
C MET A 103 -6.66 5.70 -5.72
N GLU A 104 -5.35 5.47 -5.50
CA GLU A 104 -4.46 6.45 -4.90
C GLU A 104 -4.37 7.72 -5.76
N SER A 105 -4.26 7.57 -7.08
CA SER A 105 -4.18 8.72 -7.99
C SER A 105 -5.45 9.59 -7.94
N ARG A 106 -6.62 8.97 -7.84
CA ARG A 106 -7.91 9.68 -7.68
C ARG A 106 -8.01 10.38 -6.33
N LEU A 107 -7.55 9.72 -5.26
CA LEU A 107 -7.49 10.31 -3.93
C LEU A 107 -6.56 11.52 -3.90
N LEU A 108 -5.36 11.42 -4.49
CA LEU A 108 -4.41 12.53 -4.58
C LEU A 108 -4.94 13.67 -5.47
N ALA A 109 -5.67 13.35 -6.53
CA ALA A 109 -6.36 14.36 -7.33
C ALA A 109 -7.43 15.10 -6.52
N MET A 110 -8.11 14.41 -5.59
CA MET A 110 -9.07 15.02 -4.66
C MET A 110 -8.37 15.89 -3.59
N THR A 111 -7.32 15.39 -2.94
CA THR A 111 -6.64 16.10 -1.85
C THR A 111 -5.79 17.26 -2.37
N ARG A 112 -5.07 17.09 -3.47
CA ARG A 112 -4.12 18.08 -4.03
C ARG A 112 -4.64 18.86 -5.23
N GLY A 113 -5.69 18.38 -5.91
CA GLY A 113 -6.25 19.01 -7.11
C GLY A 113 -5.52 18.67 -8.42
N ARG A 114 -4.50 17.80 -8.39
CA ARG A 114 -3.75 17.30 -9.56
C ARG A 114 -3.23 15.88 -9.27
N GLY A 115 -3.36 14.96 -10.22
CA GLY A 115 -2.76 13.61 -10.13
C GLY A 115 -1.23 13.68 -10.12
N PRO A 116 -0.53 12.76 -9.43
CA PRO A 116 0.92 12.81 -9.27
C PRO A 116 1.65 12.71 -10.63
N ALA A 117 2.70 13.52 -10.81
CA ALA A 117 3.44 13.65 -12.07
C ALA A 117 4.63 12.66 -12.21
N THR A 118 4.72 11.61 -11.39
CA THR A 118 5.89 10.72 -11.39
C THR A 118 5.46 9.27 -11.14
N ALA A 119 5.98 8.38 -11.98
CA ALA A 119 5.78 6.93 -11.90
C ALA A 119 6.25 6.39 -10.54
N ALA A 120 5.52 5.39 -10.03
CA ALA A 120 5.70 4.82 -8.70
C ALA A 120 7.12 4.29 -8.47
N PRO A 121 7.66 4.39 -7.23
CA PRO A 121 8.85 3.64 -6.86
C PRO A 121 8.52 2.14 -6.92
N THR A 122 9.12 1.44 -7.87
CA THR A 122 8.92 0.00 -8.11
C THR A 122 9.37 -0.80 -6.89
N ALA A 123 8.65 -1.86 -6.51
CA ALA A 123 8.92 -2.73 -5.36
C ALA A 123 10.39 -3.20 -5.24
N VAL A 124 11.04 -3.44 -6.38
CA VAL A 124 12.47 -3.78 -6.50
C VAL A 124 13.42 -2.72 -5.90
N SER A 125 13.00 -1.46 -5.90
CA SER A 125 13.78 -0.33 -5.36
C SER A 125 13.72 -0.27 -3.84
N VAL A 126 12.59 -0.71 -3.27
CA VAL A 126 12.34 -0.77 -1.82
C VAL A 126 13.05 -1.97 -1.21
N GLU A 127 12.98 -3.15 -1.84
CA GLU A 127 13.78 -4.31 -1.40
C GLU A 127 15.28 -4.00 -1.37
N ARG A 128 15.79 -3.26 -2.37
CA ARG A 128 17.20 -2.88 -2.43
C ARG A 128 17.61 -1.88 -1.36
N SER A 129 16.75 -0.94 -0.97
CA SER A 129 17.04 0.02 0.10
C SER A 129 16.97 -0.63 1.48
N VAL A 130 15.99 -1.51 1.72
CA VAL A 130 15.83 -2.26 2.98
C VAL A 130 17.01 -3.23 3.17
N GLN A 131 17.44 -3.93 2.13
CA GLN A 131 18.62 -4.81 2.18
C GLN A 131 19.91 -4.03 2.48
N SER A 132 20.03 -2.81 1.95
CA SER A 132 21.16 -1.91 2.22
C SER A 132 21.14 -1.40 3.66
N GLU A 133 19.99 -1.00 4.19
CA GLU A 133 19.86 -0.55 5.59
C GLU A 133 20.18 -1.67 6.58
N ASN A 134 19.64 -2.88 6.38
CA ASN A 134 19.90 -4.04 7.23
C ASN A 134 21.37 -4.46 7.23
N ALA A 135 22.05 -4.35 6.08
CA ALA A 135 23.48 -4.63 5.98
C ALA A 135 24.32 -3.65 6.81
N VAL A 136 23.97 -2.34 6.77
CA VAL A 136 24.64 -1.29 7.54
C VAL A 136 24.40 -1.44 9.05
N GLU A 137 23.19 -1.82 9.45
CA GLU A 137 22.84 -2.03 10.87
C GLU A 137 23.55 -3.25 11.46
N THR A 138 23.65 -4.35 10.69
CA THR A 138 24.40 -5.55 11.09
C THR A 138 25.89 -5.24 11.28
N GLU A 139 26.48 -4.41 10.41
CA GLU A 139 27.88 -4.01 10.51
C GLU A 139 28.14 -3.08 11.72
N ARG A 140 27.19 -2.20 12.05
CA ARG A 140 27.25 -1.36 13.26
C ARG A 140 27.15 -2.20 14.53
N ALA A 141 26.21 -3.14 14.60
CA ALA A 141 26.04 -4.03 15.75
C ALA A 141 27.29 -4.90 15.99
N ALA A 142 27.94 -5.36 14.92
CA ALA A 142 29.20 -6.10 15.01
C ALA A 142 30.36 -5.25 15.56
N ARG A 143 30.48 -3.98 15.13
CA ARG A 143 31.51 -3.06 15.65
C ARG A 143 31.29 -2.68 17.12
N THR A 144 30.04 -2.46 17.52
CA THR A 144 29.72 -2.16 18.93
C THR A 144 30.06 -3.35 19.83
N ARG A 145 29.75 -4.58 19.38
CA ARG A 145 30.09 -5.80 20.13
C ARG A 145 31.60 -6.03 20.26
N ALA A 146 32.36 -5.78 19.19
CA ALA A 146 33.82 -5.87 19.22
C ALA A 146 34.48 -4.80 20.12
N ALA A 147 33.87 -3.61 20.25
CA ALA A 147 34.35 -2.57 21.16
C ALA A 147 34.10 -2.93 22.64
N VAL A 148 32.94 -3.52 22.94
CA VAL A 148 32.59 -3.97 24.30
C VAL A 148 33.51 -5.12 24.76
N ASP A 149 33.80 -6.09 23.90
CA ASP A 149 34.71 -7.21 24.23
C ASP A 149 36.16 -6.76 24.46
N GLN A 150 36.54 -5.56 24.00
CA GLN A 150 37.88 -4.99 24.17
C GLN A 150 38.02 -4.14 25.45
N GLU A 151 36.92 -3.66 26.02
CA GLU A 151 36.91 -3.00 27.35
C GLU A 151 36.97 -4.01 28.51
N ASP A 152 36.46 -5.23 28.33
CA ASP A 152 36.41 -6.27 29.38
C ASP A 152 37.75 -7.02 29.58
N GLN A 153 38.79 -6.68 28.82
CA GLN A 153 40.14 -7.26 28.89
C GLN A 153 41.21 -6.34 29.51
N LEU A 154 40.80 -5.18 30.07
CA LEU A 154 41.67 -4.24 30.79
C LEU A 154 41.31 -4.17 32.28
#